data_AF-A0A956PD68-F1
#
_entry.id   AF-A0A956PD68-F1
#
_cell.length_a   1.000
_cell.length_b   1.000
_cell.length_c   1.000
_cell.angle_alpha   90.00
_cell.angle_beta   90.00
_cell.angle_gamma   90.00
#
_symmetry.space_group_name_H-M   'P 1'
#
loop_
_entity.id
_entity.type
_entity.pdbx_description
1 polymer ?
#
loop_
_entity_poly.entity_id
_entity_poly.type
_entity_poly.pdbx_seq_one_letter_code
_entity_poly.pdbx_strand_id
1 'polypeptide(L)'
;MALKDLLAQWPKDLAERVAQLPREIGELVAQLPQGAAELITRVPLEIVTGDAHGRIGWMKRGDPPLPPTEDATGEFFVLLQRLKGGEVVLPHRARGYVYLTIPGLFAERYPGYLLPTEKRLEERGCHVRRIPINTDRGIETNAELIASFVRDMVEADKRVVLIGHSKGGVDGAAAIAMYPEVARAVEALVSMQAPYGGAPGPHDLVNCPPLHDVIERLLGLVFRGDPGVFRELTYDAREAFIRAHPMPAQVRVVSLATSAKPMLSLTTAGPLLYVNRRYQAECDGLVCPDDAEIPGSRVVRLRDIDHAGPAFPNPLYPVAGYNPRDVTEALVTLAVGPDLLLTA
;
A
#
# COMPACT_ATOMS: atom_id res chain seq x y z
N MET A 1 -0.87 11.72 31.17
CA MET A 1 0.59 11.70 31.03
C MET A 1 0.93 12.46 29.75
N ALA A 2 1.65 13.58 29.83
CA ALA A 2 1.86 14.44 28.67
C ALA A 2 2.80 13.74 27.68
N LEU A 3 2.63 13.98 26.38
CA LEU A 3 3.48 13.42 25.30
C LEU A 3 4.99 13.63 25.57
N LYS A 4 5.34 14.71 26.29
CA LYS A 4 6.71 14.98 26.77
C LYS A 4 7.24 13.93 27.76
N ASP A 5 6.39 13.38 28.62
CA ASP A 5 6.79 12.41 29.65
C ASP A 5 6.98 11.02 29.04
N LEU A 6 6.25 10.71 27.96
CA LEU A 6 6.41 9.47 27.19
C LEU A 6 7.71 9.46 26.35
N LEU A 7 8.08 10.63 25.81
CA LEU A 7 9.31 10.81 25.01
C LEU A 7 10.59 10.77 25.86
N ALA A 8 10.50 11.05 27.16
CA ALA A 8 11.64 11.01 28.08
C ALA A 8 12.12 9.58 28.41
N GLN A 9 11.32 8.55 28.09
CA GLN A 9 11.64 7.14 28.36
C GLN A 9 12.24 6.41 27.16
N TRP A 10 12.35 7.05 25.99
CA TRP A 10 13.03 6.48 24.82
C TRP A 10 14.55 6.55 25.01
N PRO A 11 15.31 5.51 24.64
CA PRO A 11 16.75 5.62 24.59
C PRO A 11 17.15 6.78 23.66
N LYS A 12 18.04 7.64 24.17
CA LYS A 12 18.37 8.97 23.60
C LYS A 12 18.80 8.90 22.14
N ASP A 13 19.44 7.80 21.76
CA ASP A 13 19.89 7.48 20.41
C ASP A 13 18.72 7.39 19.41
N LEU A 14 17.58 6.84 19.79
CA LEU A 14 16.43 6.73 18.89
C LEU A 14 15.72 8.08 18.72
N ALA A 15 15.60 8.87 19.80
CA ALA A 15 15.02 10.21 19.73
C ALA A 15 15.88 11.17 18.89
N GLU A 16 17.20 11.09 19.02
CA GLU A 16 18.15 11.85 18.19
C GLU A 16 18.11 11.39 16.73
N ARG A 17 18.04 10.07 16.46
CA ARG A 17 17.90 9.56 15.08
C ARG A 17 16.58 9.95 14.43
N VAL A 18 15.46 9.92 15.17
CA VAL A 18 14.16 10.38 14.65
C VAL A 18 14.13 11.89 14.42
N ALA A 19 14.82 12.68 15.24
CA ALA A 19 14.96 14.13 15.06
C ALA A 19 15.90 14.50 13.90
N GLN A 20 16.89 13.66 13.61
CA GLN A 20 17.83 13.84 12.50
C GLN A 20 17.30 13.28 11.17
N LEU A 21 16.32 12.36 11.22
CA LEU A 21 15.70 11.74 10.06
C LEU A 21 15.27 12.73 8.96
N PRO A 22 14.64 13.88 9.25
CA PRO A 22 14.28 14.86 8.22
C PRO A 22 15.50 15.53 7.56
N ARG A 23 16.61 15.69 8.31
CA ARG A 23 17.89 16.18 7.75
C ARG A 23 18.59 15.11 6.94
N GLU A 24 18.70 13.89 7.47
CA GLU A 24 19.35 12.78 6.76
C GLU A 24 18.61 12.43 5.48
N ILE A 25 17.26 12.43 5.50
CA ILE A 25 16.43 12.28 4.30
C ILE A 25 16.58 13.50 3.40
N GLY A 26 16.61 14.72 3.94
CA GLY A 26 16.88 15.94 3.17
C GLY A 26 18.24 15.94 2.48
N GLU A 27 19.27 15.37 3.13
CA GLU A 27 20.61 15.19 2.60
C GLU A 27 20.65 14.05 1.58
N LEU A 28 19.95 12.93 1.81
CA LEU A 28 19.81 11.85 0.82
C LEU A 28 19.09 12.34 -0.45
N VAL A 29 18.03 13.13 -0.27
CA VAL A 29 17.27 13.76 -1.36
C VAL A 29 18.09 14.86 -2.05
N ALA A 30 18.97 15.56 -1.33
CA ALA A 30 19.92 16.52 -1.90
C ALA A 30 21.12 15.84 -2.59
N GLN A 31 21.46 14.61 -2.20
CA GLN A 31 22.48 13.76 -2.81
C GLN A 31 21.96 12.97 -4.02
N LEU A 32 20.63 12.80 -4.16
CA LEU A 32 20.06 12.48 -5.47
C LEU A 32 20.51 13.59 -6.41
N PRO A 33 21.16 13.27 -7.54
CA PRO A 33 21.65 14.30 -8.46
C PRO A 33 20.49 15.23 -8.76
N GLN A 34 20.68 16.55 -8.55
CA GLN A 34 19.72 17.58 -8.92
C GLN A 34 19.39 17.40 -10.41
N GLY A 35 18.30 16.67 -10.69
CA GLY A 35 18.12 16.07 -12.00
C GLY A 35 17.44 14.70 -12.02
N ALA A 36 17.49 13.87 -10.98
CA ALA A 36 16.89 12.52 -11.02
C ALA A 36 15.35 12.57 -11.12
N ALA A 37 14.72 13.48 -10.36
CA ALA A 37 13.30 13.77 -10.49
C ALA A 37 12.97 14.52 -11.81
N GLU A 38 13.89 15.36 -12.31
CA GLU A 38 13.74 16.01 -13.61
C GLU A 38 13.97 15.06 -14.80
N LEU A 39 14.74 13.98 -14.64
CA LEU A 39 15.04 13.04 -15.71
C LEU A 39 13.79 12.25 -16.08
N ILE A 40 13.01 11.84 -15.07
CA ILE A 40 11.71 11.14 -15.25
C ILE A 40 10.68 12.08 -15.88
N THR A 41 10.71 13.38 -15.57
CA THR A 41 9.79 14.37 -16.18
C THR A 41 10.22 14.85 -17.56
N ARG A 42 11.47 14.57 -17.97
CA ARG A 42 12.06 14.94 -19.27
C ARG A 42 12.31 13.76 -20.20
N VAL A 43 11.98 12.52 -19.82
CA VAL A 43 11.87 11.44 -20.81
C VAL A 43 10.77 11.88 -21.78
N PRO A 44 11.08 12.14 -23.06
CA PRO A 44 10.04 12.46 -24.02
C PRO A 44 9.08 11.27 -24.04
N LEU A 45 7.79 11.54 -23.81
CA LEU A 45 6.74 10.51 -23.82
C LEU A 45 6.78 9.67 -25.10
N GLU A 46 7.32 10.26 -26.18
CA GLU A 46 7.54 9.67 -27.50
C GLU A 46 8.53 8.50 -27.51
N ILE A 47 9.46 8.39 -26.54
CA ILE A 47 10.45 7.31 -26.48
C ILE A 47 9.88 6.08 -25.73
N VAL A 48 8.87 6.26 -24.89
CA VAL A 48 8.21 5.16 -24.17
C VAL A 48 7.23 4.45 -25.12
N THR A 49 7.65 3.28 -25.60
CA THR A 49 6.91 2.47 -26.58
C THR A 49 5.95 1.46 -25.94
N GLY A 50 6.10 1.18 -24.65
CA GLY A 50 5.11 0.41 -23.89
C GLY A 50 3.78 1.15 -23.79
N ASP A 51 2.67 0.41 -23.79
CA ASP A 51 1.34 0.99 -23.88
C ASP A 51 0.32 0.26 -22.99
N ALA A 52 -0.08 0.94 -21.91
CA ALA A 52 -1.13 0.52 -21.01
C ALA A 52 -2.54 0.97 -21.44
N HIS A 53 -2.70 1.55 -22.64
CA HIS A 53 -3.99 2.02 -23.11
C HIS A 53 -5.02 0.88 -23.14
N GLY A 54 -6.20 1.12 -22.56
CA GLY A 54 -7.24 0.10 -22.42
C GLY A 54 -6.96 -0.98 -21.36
N ARG A 55 -5.80 -0.99 -20.69
CA ARG A 55 -5.49 -1.89 -19.57
C ARG A 55 -5.84 -1.31 -18.20
N ILE A 56 -5.78 0.01 -18.02
CA ILE A 56 -6.21 0.66 -16.76
C ILE A 56 -7.65 0.24 -16.40
N GLY A 57 -7.84 -0.29 -15.20
CA GLY A 57 -9.12 -0.76 -14.71
C GLY A 57 -9.68 -1.98 -15.45
N TRP A 58 -8.84 -2.78 -16.11
CA TRP A 58 -9.28 -3.97 -16.86
C TRP A 58 -10.11 -4.94 -16.00
N MET A 59 -9.82 -5.02 -14.70
CA MET A 59 -10.55 -5.87 -13.76
C MET A 59 -12.06 -5.58 -13.72
N LYS A 60 -12.47 -4.33 -13.99
CA LYS A 60 -13.87 -3.92 -14.03
C LYS A 60 -14.58 -4.24 -15.35
N ARG A 61 -13.82 -4.58 -16.40
CA ARG A 61 -14.31 -4.82 -17.77
C ARG A 61 -14.02 -6.22 -18.29
N GLY A 62 -13.32 -7.05 -17.49
CA GLY A 62 -12.79 -8.34 -17.92
C GLY A 62 -13.86 -9.38 -18.23
N ASP A 63 -13.47 -10.34 -19.06
CA ASP A 63 -14.21 -11.57 -19.35
C ASP A 63 -13.36 -12.80 -18.93
N PRO A 64 -13.87 -13.74 -18.11
CA PRO A 64 -15.11 -13.63 -17.32
C PRO A 64 -15.08 -12.45 -16.34
N PRO A 65 -16.25 -11.92 -15.96
CA PRO A 65 -16.34 -10.83 -15.00
C PRO A 65 -15.79 -11.26 -13.63
N LEU A 66 -14.98 -10.39 -13.04
CA LEU A 66 -14.51 -10.56 -11.66
C LEU A 66 -15.58 -10.09 -10.67
N PRO A 67 -15.57 -10.56 -9.40
CA PRO A 67 -16.55 -10.15 -8.40
C PRO A 67 -16.62 -8.62 -8.25
N PRO A 68 -17.83 -8.03 -8.22
CA PRO A 68 -17.98 -6.58 -8.11
C PRO A 68 -17.48 -6.08 -6.76
N THR A 69 -17.03 -4.83 -6.73
CA THR A 69 -16.65 -4.15 -5.49
C THR A 69 -17.83 -3.41 -4.88
N GLU A 70 -17.79 -3.23 -3.56
CA GLU A 70 -18.79 -2.47 -2.81
C GLU A 70 -18.19 -1.12 -2.39
N ASP A 71 -18.87 0.00 -2.65
CA ASP A 71 -18.38 1.32 -2.23
C ASP A 71 -18.65 1.56 -0.74
N ALA A 72 -17.57 1.61 0.06
CA ALA A 72 -17.60 1.88 1.50
C ALA A 72 -17.11 3.30 1.86
N THR A 73 -16.95 4.19 0.87
CA THR A 73 -16.41 5.55 1.06
C THR A 73 -17.28 6.38 2.00
N GLY A 74 -18.62 6.25 1.92
CA GLY A 74 -19.54 6.94 2.82
C GLY A 74 -19.36 6.52 4.29
N GLU A 75 -19.29 5.21 4.54
CA GLU A 75 -19.06 4.66 5.88
C GLU A 75 -17.67 5.07 6.42
N PHE A 76 -16.66 5.08 5.56
CA PHE A 76 -15.33 5.57 5.90
C PHE A 76 -15.37 7.01 6.42
N PHE A 77 -16.10 7.92 5.75
CA PHE A 77 -16.20 9.31 6.19
C PHE A 77 -16.92 9.48 7.52
N VAL A 78 -17.93 8.65 7.81
CA VAL A 78 -18.58 8.63 9.13
C VAL A 78 -17.57 8.26 10.22
N LEU A 79 -16.76 7.21 10.00
CA LEU A 79 -15.71 6.80 10.94
C LEU A 79 -14.64 7.89 11.10
N LEU A 80 -14.22 8.51 10.00
CA LEU A 80 -13.24 9.59 10.01
C LEU A 80 -13.73 10.82 10.78
N GLN A 81 -15.01 11.16 10.66
CA GLN A 81 -15.61 12.28 11.41
C GLN A 81 -15.60 12.01 12.92
N ARG A 82 -15.96 10.79 13.34
CA ARG A 82 -15.93 10.37 14.76
C ARG A 82 -14.52 10.42 15.32
N LEU A 83 -13.53 9.94 14.56
CA LEU A 83 -12.11 10.03 14.90
C LEU A 83 -11.64 11.47 15.09
N LYS A 84 -12.03 12.38 14.19
CA LYS A 84 -11.75 13.83 14.32
C LYS A 84 -12.42 14.44 15.56
N GLY A 85 -13.54 13.88 16.01
CA GLY A 85 -14.20 14.22 17.27
C GLY A 85 -13.54 13.63 18.53
N GLY A 86 -12.47 12.82 18.38
CA GLY A 86 -11.74 12.19 19.48
C GLY A 86 -12.30 10.82 19.92
N GLU A 87 -13.27 10.26 19.19
CA GLU A 87 -13.80 8.94 19.48
C GLU A 87 -12.80 7.82 19.12
N VAL A 88 -12.97 6.65 19.75
CA VAL A 88 -12.36 5.39 19.31
C VAL A 88 -13.40 4.66 18.47
N VAL A 89 -13.06 4.36 17.22
CA VAL A 89 -14.00 3.68 16.31
C VAL A 89 -13.68 2.20 16.14
N LEU A 90 -12.46 1.79 16.51
CA LEU A 90 -12.03 0.41 16.47
C LEU A 90 -12.87 -0.47 17.42
N PRO A 91 -13.50 -1.56 16.95
CA PRO A 91 -14.37 -2.41 17.75
C PRO A 91 -13.58 -3.18 18.82
N HIS A 92 -14.21 -3.60 19.91
CA HIS A 92 -13.49 -4.23 21.02
C HIS A 92 -12.81 -5.54 20.62
N ARG A 93 -13.45 -6.34 19.76
CA ARG A 93 -12.87 -7.59 19.25
C ARG A 93 -11.58 -7.40 18.45
N ALA A 94 -11.34 -6.19 17.92
CA ALA A 94 -10.13 -5.87 17.16
C ALA A 94 -8.85 -6.10 17.97
N ARG A 95 -8.91 -5.99 19.31
CA ARG A 95 -7.77 -6.23 20.21
C ARG A 95 -7.39 -7.72 20.31
N GLY A 96 -8.30 -8.61 19.95
CA GLY A 96 -8.04 -10.05 19.93
C GLY A 96 -7.23 -10.53 18.73
N TYR A 97 -6.95 -9.66 17.75
CA TYR A 97 -6.22 -9.99 16.54
C TYR A 97 -4.75 -9.58 16.62
N VAL A 98 -3.92 -10.28 15.84
CA VAL A 98 -2.56 -9.85 15.52
C VAL A 98 -2.58 -9.19 14.14
N TYR A 99 -2.07 -7.96 14.08
CA TYR A 99 -1.96 -7.18 12.85
C TYR A 99 -0.58 -7.37 12.25
N LEU A 100 -0.52 -7.99 11.08
CA LEU A 100 0.73 -8.13 10.34
C LEU A 100 0.82 -7.02 9.29
N THR A 101 1.76 -6.09 9.48
CA THR A 101 2.02 -5.02 8.51
C THR A 101 2.99 -5.49 7.44
N ILE A 102 2.62 -5.26 6.18
CA ILE A 102 3.35 -5.71 4.99
C ILE A 102 3.76 -4.46 4.20
N PRO A 103 5.03 -4.05 4.28
CA PRO A 103 5.49 -2.90 3.54
C PRO A 103 5.49 -3.15 2.03
N GLY A 104 5.42 -2.06 1.26
CA GLY A 104 5.66 -2.09 -0.18
C GLY A 104 7.16 -2.04 -0.53
N LEU A 105 7.43 -1.91 -1.81
CA LEU A 105 8.78 -1.83 -2.37
C LEU A 105 9.69 -0.86 -1.61
N PHE A 106 10.87 -1.35 -1.23
CA PHE A 106 12.02 -0.62 -0.65
C PHE A 106 11.80 0.01 0.73
N ALA A 107 10.82 -0.46 1.52
CA ALA A 107 10.51 0.11 2.83
C ALA A 107 11.64 0.07 3.86
N GLU A 108 12.59 -0.87 3.74
CA GLU A 108 13.79 -0.95 4.59
C GLU A 108 14.68 0.28 4.42
N ARG A 109 14.51 1.04 3.33
CA ARG A 109 15.25 2.25 2.98
C ARG A 109 14.57 3.53 3.47
N TYR A 110 13.33 3.44 3.97
CA TYR A 110 12.53 4.59 4.37
C TYR A 110 12.14 4.51 5.84
N PRO A 111 12.91 5.13 6.75
CA PRO A 111 12.56 5.08 8.16
C PRO A 111 11.21 5.80 8.39
N GLY A 112 10.35 5.18 9.20
CA GLY A 112 8.98 5.66 9.45
C GLY A 112 7.90 5.10 8.50
N TYR A 113 8.25 4.30 7.48
CA TYR A 113 7.28 3.61 6.63
C TYR A 113 6.31 2.77 7.47
N LEU A 114 4.99 2.90 7.27
CA LEU A 114 3.91 2.28 8.05
C LEU A 114 3.93 2.54 9.57
N LEU A 115 4.83 3.38 10.08
CA LEU A 115 4.88 3.70 11.51
C LEU A 115 3.59 4.36 12.01
N PRO A 116 2.90 5.25 11.27
CA PRO A 116 1.62 5.80 11.70
C PRO A 116 0.55 4.70 11.89
N THR A 117 0.50 3.73 10.97
CA THR A 117 -0.41 2.58 11.04
C THR A 117 -0.15 1.76 12.29
N GLU A 118 1.11 1.38 12.51
CA GLU A 118 1.53 0.55 13.64
C GLU A 118 1.27 1.24 14.97
N LYS A 119 1.71 2.50 15.11
CA LYS A 119 1.53 3.26 16.33
C LYS A 119 0.07 3.45 16.68
N ARG A 120 -0.80 3.72 15.69
CA ARG A 120 -2.22 3.87 15.96
C ARG A 120 -2.84 2.59 16.51
N LEU A 121 -2.52 1.44 15.94
CA LEU A 121 -3.06 0.16 16.40
C LEU A 121 -2.52 -0.23 17.78
N GLU A 122 -1.22 -0.01 18.03
CA GLU A 122 -0.60 -0.20 19.35
C GLU A 122 -1.29 0.65 20.43
N GLU A 123 -1.57 1.92 20.15
CA GLU A 123 -2.31 2.81 21.07
C GLU A 123 -3.75 2.38 21.34
N ARG A 124 -4.37 1.62 20.42
CA ARG A 124 -5.69 1.00 20.64
C ARG A 124 -5.62 -0.33 21.38
N GLY A 125 -4.41 -0.76 21.78
CA GLY A 125 -4.17 -2.00 22.51
C GLY A 125 -4.12 -3.24 21.61
N CYS A 126 -3.81 -3.07 20.33
CA CYS A 126 -3.67 -4.18 19.39
C CYS A 126 -2.23 -4.71 19.35
N HIS A 127 -2.08 -6.00 19.05
CA HIS A 127 -0.77 -6.60 18.80
C HIS A 127 -0.36 -6.40 17.35
N VAL A 128 0.72 -5.67 17.10
CA VAL A 128 1.20 -5.36 15.76
C VAL A 128 2.58 -5.97 15.55
N ARG A 129 2.80 -6.59 14.38
CA ARG A 129 4.12 -7.09 13.97
C ARG A 129 4.35 -6.73 12.51
N ARG A 130 5.50 -6.14 12.22
CA ARG A 130 5.94 -5.94 10.84
C ARG A 130 6.56 -7.22 10.31
N ILE A 131 6.15 -7.65 9.13
CA ILE A 131 6.81 -8.77 8.45
C ILE A 131 8.14 -8.25 7.87
N PRO A 132 9.28 -8.90 8.18
CA PRO A 132 10.60 -8.54 7.64
C PRO A 132 10.73 -9.07 6.21
N ILE A 133 9.86 -8.57 5.34
CA ILE A 133 9.86 -8.96 3.94
C ILE A 133 11.08 -8.36 3.28
N ASN A 134 11.75 -9.11 2.39
CA ASN A 134 12.69 -8.50 1.45
C ASN A 134 11.83 -7.91 0.34
N THR A 135 11.66 -6.60 0.34
CA THR A 135 10.75 -5.95 -0.60
C THR A 135 11.14 -6.13 -2.06
N ASP A 136 12.38 -6.53 -2.32
CA ASP A 136 12.97 -6.64 -3.64
C ASP A 136 12.81 -8.06 -4.22
N ARG A 137 12.12 -8.96 -3.50
CA ARG A 137 11.80 -10.31 -3.98
C ARG A 137 10.43 -10.38 -4.64
N GLY A 138 10.29 -11.39 -5.51
CA GLY A 138 9.06 -11.66 -6.23
C GLY A 138 7.86 -11.95 -5.33
N ILE A 139 6.66 -11.68 -5.86
CA ILE A 139 5.39 -11.79 -5.14
C ILE A 139 5.20 -13.18 -4.53
N GLU A 140 5.48 -14.27 -5.27
CA GLU A 140 5.27 -15.64 -4.78
C GLU A 140 6.16 -16.00 -3.59
N THR A 141 7.40 -15.53 -3.61
CA THR A 141 8.29 -15.69 -2.45
C THR A 141 7.72 -14.96 -1.24
N ASN A 142 7.37 -13.70 -1.44
CA ASN A 142 6.89 -12.84 -0.37
C ASN A 142 5.60 -13.42 0.22
N ALA A 143 4.74 -13.98 -0.63
CA ALA A 143 3.55 -14.73 -0.24
C ALA A 143 3.88 -15.95 0.64
N GLU A 144 4.91 -16.72 0.31
CA GLU A 144 5.37 -17.86 1.13
C GLU A 144 5.84 -17.42 2.53
N LEU A 145 6.62 -16.34 2.61
CA LEU A 145 7.07 -15.78 3.88
C LEU A 145 5.89 -15.26 4.71
N ILE A 146 4.95 -14.56 4.08
CA ILE A 146 3.73 -14.10 4.76
C ILE A 146 2.94 -15.30 5.28
N ALA A 147 2.81 -16.36 4.47
CA ALA A 147 2.13 -17.58 4.88
C ALA A 147 2.80 -18.24 6.09
N SER A 148 4.14 -18.24 6.18
CA SER A 148 4.85 -18.77 7.36
C SER A 148 4.54 -17.95 8.62
N PHE A 149 4.54 -16.63 8.53
CA PHE A 149 4.18 -15.77 9.66
C PHE A 149 2.73 -15.97 10.11
N VAL A 150 1.80 -16.18 9.17
CA VAL A 150 0.40 -16.50 9.52
C VAL A 150 0.31 -17.86 10.21
N ARG A 151 1.05 -18.87 9.74
CA ARG A 151 1.11 -20.19 10.40
C ARG A 151 1.60 -20.08 11.85
N ASP A 152 2.67 -19.33 12.10
CA ASP A 152 3.18 -19.10 13.46
C ASP A 152 2.11 -18.47 14.38
N MET A 153 1.29 -17.57 13.84
CA MET A 153 0.20 -16.94 14.60
C MET A 153 -0.93 -17.93 14.88
N VAL A 154 -1.29 -18.77 13.91
CA VAL A 154 -2.31 -19.82 14.10
C VAL A 154 -1.86 -20.84 15.15
N GLU A 155 -0.60 -21.27 15.13
CA GLU A 155 -0.03 -22.17 16.13
C GLU A 155 -0.08 -21.57 17.55
N ALA A 156 -0.02 -20.25 17.65
CA ALA A 156 -0.19 -19.50 18.90
C ALA A 156 -1.66 -19.18 19.25
N ASP A 157 -2.63 -19.81 18.58
CA ASP A 157 -4.07 -19.57 18.70
C ASP A 157 -4.45 -18.09 18.51
N LYS A 158 -3.81 -17.44 17.52
CA LYS A 158 -4.07 -16.05 17.13
C LYS A 158 -4.71 -15.97 15.76
N ARG A 159 -5.72 -15.10 15.66
CA ARG A 159 -6.32 -14.70 14.38
C ARG A 159 -5.62 -13.46 13.84
N VAL A 160 -5.49 -13.38 12.52
CA VAL A 160 -4.62 -12.40 11.87
C VAL A 160 -5.41 -11.40 11.04
N VAL A 161 -5.02 -10.13 11.08
CA VAL A 161 -5.41 -9.12 10.09
C VAL A 161 -4.16 -8.69 9.34
N LEU A 162 -4.19 -8.78 8.01
CA LEU A 162 -3.09 -8.31 7.16
C LEU A 162 -3.32 -6.84 6.79
N ILE A 163 -2.27 -6.02 6.86
CA ILE A 163 -2.31 -4.62 6.40
C ILE A 163 -1.15 -4.42 5.44
N GLY A 164 -1.45 -4.36 4.15
CA GLY A 164 -0.46 -4.20 3.09
C GLY A 164 -0.55 -2.83 2.44
N HIS A 165 0.59 -2.23 2.14
CA HIS A 165 0.68 -1.00 1.36
C HIS A 165 1.44 -1.23 0.04
N SER A 166 0.96 -0.65 -1.06
CA SER A 166 1.58 -0.79 -2.38
C SER A 166 1.81 -2.28 -2.72
N LYS A 167 3.03 -2.68 -3.13
CA LYS A 167 3.37 -4.10 -3.35
C LYS A 167 3.03 -5.01 -2.16
N GLY A 168 3.14 -4.53 -0.92
CA GLY A 168 2.80 -5.32 0.26
C GLY A 168 1.33 -5.72 0.33
N GLY A 169 0.42 -4.93 -0.26
CA GLY A 169 -0.98 -5.32 -0.43
C GLY A 169 -1.15 -6.42 -1.48
N VAL A 170 -0.35 -6.41 -2.55
CA VAL A 170 -0.31 -7.48 -3.55
C VAL A 170 0.26 -8.77 -2.95
N ASP A 171 1.36 -8.67 -2.20
CA ASP A 171 2.01 -9.82 -1.54
C ASP A 171 1.07 -10.47 -0.50
N GLY A 172 0.37 -9.66 0.30
CA GLY A 172 -0.64 -10.14 1.25
C GLY A 172 -1.82 -10.82 0.57
N ALA A 173 -2.33 -10.26 -0.54
CA ALA A 173 -3.39 -10.88 -1.32
C ALA A 173 -2.92 -12.18 -2.00
N ALA A 174 -1.68 -12.23 -2.49
CA ALA A 174 -1.08 -13.43 -3.05
C ALA A 174 -0.95 -14.54 -1.99
N ALA A 175 -0.51 -14.22 -0.77
CA ALA A 175 -0.47 -15.18 0.34
C ALA A 175 -1.85 -15.79 0.62
N ILE A 176 -2.90 -14.98 0.63
CA ILE A 176 -4.27 -15.46 0.83
C ILE A 176 -4.73 -16.34 -0.35
N ALA A 177 -4.46 -15.93 -1.59
CA ALA A 177 -4.94 -16.64 -2.77
C ALA A 177 -4.18 -17.95 -3.07
N MET A 178 -2.90 -18.03 -2.72
CA MET A 178 -2.06 -19.20 -2.97
C MET A 178 -2.16 -20.26 -1.86
N TYR A 179 -2.40 -19.85 -0.61
CA TYR A 179 -2.34 -20.73 0.56
C TYR A 179 -3.71 -20.82 1.27
N PRO A 180 -4.51 -21.89 1.03
CA PRO A 180 -5.85 -22.03 1.60
C PRO A 180 -5.90 -22.02 3.14
N GLU A 181 -4.83 -22.42 3.82
CA GLU A 181 -4.68 -22.29 5.26
C GLU A 181 -4.59 -20.83 5.70
N VAL A 182 -3.92 -19.96 4.93
CA VAL A 182 -3.85 -18.52 5.18
C VAL A 182 -5.24 -17.91 4.99
N ALA A 183 -5.94 -18.26 3.91
CA ALA A 183 -7.31 -17.79 3.66
C ALA A 183 -8.30 -18.15 4.78
N ARG A 184 -8.08 -19.27 5.50
CA ARG A 184 -8.91 -19.67 6.65
C ARG A 184 -8.52 -18.95 7.95
N ALA A 185 -7.24 -18.59 8.09
CA ALA A 185 -6.70 -17.99 9.31
C ALA A 185 -6.87 -16.45 9.36
N VAL A 186 -6.80 -15.80 8.21
CA VAL A 186 -6.89 -14.34 8.09
C VAL A 186 -8.33 -13.88 8.26
N GLU A 187 -8.59 -13.00 9.24
CA GLU A 187 -9.89 -12.37 9.46
C GLU A 187 -10.21 -11.32 8.39
N ALA A 188 -9.20 -10.54 7.99
CA ALA A 188 -9.32 -9.54 6.94
C ALA A 188 -7.97 -9.12 6.32
N LEU A 189 -8.03 -8.58 5.11
CA LEU A 189 -6.95 -7.83 4.45
C LEU A 189 -7.35 -6.36 4.30
N VAL A 190 -6.53 -5.46 4.81
CA VAL A 190 -6.55 -4.03 4.45
C VAL A 190 -5.46 -3.80 3.42
N SER A 191 -5.86 -3.50 2.18
CA SER A 191 -4.96 -3.22 1.06
C SER A 191 -4.96 -1.73 0.76
N MET A 192 -3.83 -1.06 0.92
CA MET A 192 -3.68 0.38 0.68
C MET A 192 -2.87 0.63 -0.58
N GLN A 193 -3.50 1.22 -1.60
CA GLN A 193 -2.84 1.65 -2.84
C GLN A 193 -2.06 0.53 -3.55
N ALA A 194 -2.51 -0.71 -3.43
CA ALA A 194 -1.82 -1.85 -4.04
C ALA A 194 -2.05 -1.87 -5.56
N PRO A 195 -1.02 -2.05 -6.41
CA PRO A 195 -1.20 -2.29 -7.84
C PRO A 195 -1.72 -3.71 -8.10
N TYR A 196 -2.91 -4.03 -7.59
CA TYR A 196 -3.47 -5.40 -7.62
C TYR A 196 -3.75 -5.83 -9.06
N GLY A 197 -4.37 -4.96 -9.86
CA GLY A 197 -4.59 -5.18 -11.29
C GLY A 197 -3.37 -4.90 -12.16
N GLY A 198 -2.31 -4.31 -11.60
CA GLY A 198 -1.13 -3.81 -12.32
C GLY A 198 -1.02 -2.28 -12.22
N ALA A 199 -0.02 -1.71 -12.86
CA ALA A 199 0.15 -0.27 -12.95
C ALA A 199 0.75 0.16 -14.30
N PRO A 200 0.39 1.35 -14.84
CA PRO A 200 0.89 1.81 -16.14
C PRO A 200 2.41 1.93 -16.17
N GLY A 201 3.00 2.49 -15.11
CA GLY A 201 4.45 2.68 -15.02
C GLY A 201 5.22 1.38 -15.24
N PRO A 202 5.09 0.36 -14.36
CA PRO A 202 5.74 -0.94 -14.56
C PRO A 202 5.43 -1.58 -15.91
N HIS A 203 4.17 -1.51 -16.39
CA HIS A 203 3.78 -2.07 -17.68
C HIS A 203 4.52 -1.43 -18.85
N ASP A 204 4.52 -0.10 -18.93
CA ASP A 204 5.12 0.62 -20.04
C ASP A 204 6.64 0.53 -20.03
N LEU A 205 7.25 0.55 -18.83
CA LEU A 205 8.69 0.43 -18.66
C LEU A 205 9.20 -0.95 -19.10
N VAL A 206 8.52 -2.03 -18.70
CA VAL A 206 8.88 -3.40 -19.10
C VAL A 206 8.67 -3.62 -20.60
N ASN A 207 7.60 -3.04 -21.15
CA ASN A 207 7.23 -3.17 -22.56
C ASN A 207 7.83 -2.07 -23.45
N CYS A 208 8.92 -1.42 -23.03
CA CYS A 208 9.64 -0.42 -23.82
C CYS A 208 11.06 -0.91 -24.18
N PRO A 209 11.23 -1.73 -25.25
CA PRO A 209 12.52 -2.32 -25.64
C PRO A 209 13.69 -1.32 -25.77
N PRO A 210 13.53 -0.11 -26.36
CA PRO A 210 14.64 0.84 -26.51
C PRO A 210 15.21 1.36 -25.19
N LEU A 211 14.44 1.28 -24.11
CA LEU A 211 14.82 1.78 -22.80
C LEU A 211 15.00 0.68 -21.77
N HIS A 212 14.74 -0.59 -22.12
CA HIS A 212 14.77 -1.73 -21.19
C HIS A 212 16.08 -1.78 -20.40
N ASP A 213 17.23 -1.77 -21.08
CA ASP A 213 18.55 -1.85 -20.43
C ASP A 213 18.92 -0.58 -19.64
N VAL A 214 18.52 0.60 -20.12
CA VAL A 214 18.81 1.88 -19.47
C VAL A 214 17.97 2.04 -18.22
N ILE A 215 16.69 1.67 -18.30
CA ILE A 215 15.73 1.74 -17.21
C ILE A 215 15.99 0.64 -16.20
N GLU A 216 16.28 -0.61 -16.58
CA GLU A 216 16.71 -1.63 -15.63
C GLU A 216 17.97 -1.22 -14.86
N ARG A 217 18.93 -0.56 -15.53
CA ARG A 217 20.12 -0.01 -14.87
C ARG A 217 19.82 1.18 -13.98
N LEU A 218 18.99 2.13 -14.43
CA LEU A 218 18.57 3.29 -13.63
C LEU A 218 17.74 2.86 -12.42
N LEU A 219 16.80 1.94 -12.62
CA LEU A 219 16.01 1.35 -11.56
C LEU A 219 16.93 0.54 -10.62
N GLY A 220 17.88 -0.24 -11.14
CA GLY A 220 18.89 -0.93 -10.34
C GLY A 220 19.84 0.01 -9.58
N LEU A 221 20.14 1.19 -10.11
CA LEU A 221 21.00 2.19 -9.47
C LEU A 221 20.27 3.02 -8.41
N VAL A 222 19.03 3.42 -8.70
CA VAL A 222 18.17 4.21 -7.79
C VAL A 222 17.54 3.31 -6.73
N PHE A 223 17.21 2.07 -7.07
CA PHE A 223 16.43 1.16 -6.23
C PHE A 223 17.19 -0.10 -5.76
N ARG A 224 18.38 -0.44 -6.30
CA ARG A 224 19.22 -1.61 -5.91
C ARG A 224 18.45 -2.92 -5.68
N GLY A 225 17.38 -3.17 -6.46
CA GLY A 225 16.49 -4.33 -6.34
C GLY A 225 16.46 -5.20 -7.59
N ASP A 226 15.74 -6.34 -7.53
CA ASP A 226 15.54 -7.25 -8.66
C ASP A 226 14.62 -6.61 -9.72
N PRO A 227 15.09 -6.38 -10.97
CA PRO A 227 14.25 -5.87 -12.05
C PRO A 227 13.00 -6.72 -12.32
N GLY A 228 13.03 -8.02 -11.96
CA GLY A 228 11.91 -8.95 -12.06
C GLY A 228 10.65 -8.46 -11.33
N VAL A 229 10.78 -7.68 -10.26
CA VAL A 229 9.62 -7.17 -9.51
C VAL A 229 8.75 -6.23 -10.35
N PHE A 230 9.34 -5.43 -11.24
CA PHE A 230 8.56 -4.57 -12.13
C PHE A 230 7.74 -5.39 -13.14
N ARG A 231 8.28 -6.53 -13.60
CA ARG A 231 7.56 -7.44 -14.50
C ARG A 231 6.31 -8.01 -13.84
N GLU A 232 6.38 -8.34 -12.56
CA GLU A 232 5.24 -8.87 -11.80
C GLU A 232 4.12 -7.84 -11.54
N LEU A 233 4.43 -6.54 -11.63
CA LEU A 233 3.46 -5.45 -11.46
C LEU A 233 2.86 -4.94 -12.78
N THR A 234 3.21 -5.58 -13.90
CA THR A 234 2.60 -5.30 -15.21
C THR A 234 1.16 -5.82 -15.27
N TYR A 235 0.32 -5.24 -16.13
CA TYR A 235 -1.04 -5.74 -16.35
C TYR A 235 -1.09 -7.21 -16.76
N ASP A 236 -0.20 -7.67 -17.65
CA ASP A 236 -0.19 -9.07 -18.11
C ASP A 236 0.16 -10.05 -16.98
N ALA A 237 1.19 -9.74 -16.19
CA ALA A 237 1.57 -10.60 -15.08
C ALA A 237 0.49 -10.64 -13.99
N ARG A 238 -0.10 -9.49 -13.65
CA ARG A 238 -1.17 -9.42 -12.66
C ARG A 238 -2.43 -10.12 -13.12
N GLU A 239 -2.82 -9.96 -14.38
CA GLU A 239 -3.96 -10.67 -14.95
C GLU A 239 -3.75 -12.20 -14.94
N ALA A 240 -2.58 -12.68 -15.38
CA ALA A 240 -2.24 -14.09 -15.33
C ALA A 240 -2.29 -14.64 -13.90
N PHE A 241 -1.71 -13.91 -12.93
CA PHE A 241 -1.72 -14.30 -11.52
C PHE A 241 -3.13 -14.36 -10.94
N ILE A 242 -3.96 -13.33 -11.16
CA ILE A 242 -5.33 -13.26 -10.62
C ILE A 242 -6.20 -14.38 -11.19
N ARG A 243 -6.02 -14.73 -12.48
CA ARG A 243 -6.76 -15.82 -13.11
C ARG A 243 -6.34 -17.19 -12.57
N ALA A 244 -5.06 -17.38 -12.27
CA ALA A 244 -4.54 -18.61 -11.68
C ALA A 244 -4.89 -18.73 -10.17
N HIS A 245 -4.94 -17.60 -9.47
CA HIS A 245 -5.12 -17.51 -8.02
C HIS A 245 -6.19 -16.46 -7.67
N PRO A 246 -7.48 -16.75 -7.92
CA PRO A 246 -8.56 -15.81 -7.62
C PRO A 246 -8.66 -15.58 -6.11
N MET A 247 -9.01 -14.36 -5.72
CA MET A 247 -9.19 -14.01 -4.30
C MET A 247 -10.35 -14.82 -3.69
N PRO A 248 -10.14 -15.55 -2.58
CA PRO A 248 -11.20 -16.33 -1.94
C PRO A 248 -12.30 -15.43 -1.36
N ALA A 249 -13.56 -15.66 -1.77
CA ALA A 249 -14.70 -14.80 -1.43
C ALA A 249 -15.02 -14.72 0.07
N GLN A 250 -14.58 -15.69 0.86
CA GLN A 250 -14.80 -15.71 2.31
C GLN A 250 -13.93 -14.71 3.08
N VAL A 251 -12.85 -14.21 2.47
CA VAL A 251 -11.92 -13.30 3.14
C VAL A 251 -12.43 -11.87 3.02
N ARG A 252 -12.58 -11.18 4.15
CA ARG A 252 -12.96 -9.76 4.14
C ARG A 252 -11.79 -8.93 3.62
N VAL A 253 -12.06 -8.10 2.62
CA VAL A 253 -11.04 -7.22 2.03
C VAL A 253 -11.56 -5.80 2.03
N VAL A 254 -10.72 -4.87 2.49
CA VAL A 254 -10.92 -3.43 2.30
C VAL A 254 -9.79 -2.89 1.43
N SER A 255 -10.13 -2.31 0.29
CA SER A 255 -9.19 -1.64 -0.62
C SER A 255 -9.27 -0.12 -0.43
N LEU A 256 -8.15 0.53 -0.12
CA LEU A 256 -8.02 1.97 -0.25
C LEU A 256 -7.44 2.29 -1.63
N ALA A 257 -8.25 2.95 -2.46
CA ALA A 257 -7.86 3.47 -3.76
C ALA A 257 -7.81 5.00 -3.68
N THR A 258 -6.73 5.61 -4.18
CA THR A 258 -6.60 7.08 -4.12
C THR A 258 -6.15 7.71 -5.42
N SER A 259 -6.43 8.99 -5.56
CA SER A 259 -5.83 9.85 -6.59
C SER A 259 -5.28 11.13 -6.01
N ALA A 260 -4.28 11.71 -6.67
CA ALA A 260 -3.61 12.94 -6.26
C ALA A 260 -3.64 13.99 -7.38
N LYS A 261 -3.30 15.22 -7.02
CA LYS A 261 -3.03 16.30 -7.98
C LYS A 261 -1.52 16.52 -8.10
N PRO A 262 -0.99 16.91 -9.28
CA PRO A 262 0.44 17.07 -9.52
C PRO A 262 1.15 18.00 -8.50
N MET A 263 0.46 19.01 -7.98
CA MET A 263 1.02 19.98 -7.04
C MET A 263 1.27 19.44 -5.62
N LEU A 264 0.71 18.27 -5.28
CA LEU A 264 0.74 17.73 -3.92
C LEU A 264 1.87 16.72 -3.66
N SER A 265 2.59 16.23 -4.67
CA SER A 265 3.58 15.16 -4.48
C SER A 265 4.90 15.40 -5.21
N LEU A 266 5.98 15.72 -4.47
CA LEU A 266 7.30 15.91 -5.07
C LEU A 266 7.93 14.59 -5.56
N THR A 267 7.60 13.46 -4.94
CA THR A 267 8.16 12.14 -5.29
C THR A 267 7.30 11.38 -6.31
N THR A 268 5.99 11.68 -6.42
CA THR A 268 5.10 11.00 -7.37
C THR A 268 4.59 11.89 -8.50
N ALA A 269 4.88 13.20 -8.51
CA ALA A 269 4.43 14.12 -9.58
C ALA A 269 4.85 13.71 -10.99
N GLY A 270 6.07 13.20 -11.18
CA GLY A 270 6.54 12.77 -12.51
C GLY A 270 5.70 11.63 -13.07
N PRO A 271 5.65 10.47 -12.40
CA PRO A 271 4.75 9.38 -12.72
C PRO A 271 3.27 9.78 -12.82
N LEU A 272 2.78 10.68 -11.97
CA LEU A 272 1.42 11.21 -12.05
C LEU A 272 1.17 11.98 -13.35
N LEU A 273 2.05 12.91 -13.69
CA LEU A 273 1.98 13.69 -14.94
C LEU A 273 2.10 12.79 -16.17
N TYR A 274 2.92 11.74 -16.09
CA TYR A 274 3.04 10.73 -17.14
C TYR A 274 1.70 10.05 -17.40
N VAL A 275 1.07 9.47 -16.36
CA VAL A 275 -0.22 8.78 -16.48
C VAL A 275 -1.31 9.74 -16.97
N ASN A 276 -1.38 10.94 -16.39
CA ASN A 276 -2.38 11.93 -16.77
C ASN A 276 -2.24 12.36 -18.24
N ARG A 277 -1.03 12.68 -18.71
CA ARG A 277 -0.83 13.13 -20.09
C ARG A 277 -1.05 12.01 -21.09
N ARG A 278 -0.55 10.81 -20.82
CA ARG A 278 -0.58 9.69 -21.77
C ARG A 278 -1.95 9.00 -21.83
N TYR A 279 -2.60 8.84 -20.68
CA TYR A 279 -3.82 8.02 -20.56
C TYR A 279 -5.06 8.81 -20.16
N GLN A 280 -4.94 10.12 -19.88
CA GLN A 280 -6.04 10.96 -19.38
C GLN A 280 -6.72 10.35 -18.13
N ALA A 281 -5.94 9.63 -17.31
CA ALA A 281 -6.40 8.91 -16.13
C ALA A 281 -5.95 9.60 -14.83
N GLU A 282 -6.72 9.39 -13.75
CA GLU A 282 -6.33 9.76 -12.39
C GLU A 282 -5.45 8.66 -11.76
N CYS A 283 -4.47 9.05 -10.94
CA CYS A 283 -3.67 8.11 -10.13
C CYS A 283 -3.17 8.79 -8.84
N ASP A 284 -2.71 7.99 -7.88
CA ASP A 284 -2.00 8.46 -6.68
C ASP A 284 -0.53 8.84 -6.95
N GLY A 285 -0.17 8.75 -8.23
CA GLY A 285 1.15 8.94 -8.78
C GLY A 285 1.82 7.63 -9.19
N LEU A 286 1.51 6.47 -8.60
CA LEU A 286 2.05 5.19 -9.06
C LEU A 286 0.95 4.21 -9.52
N VAL A 287 -0.23 4.27 -8.90
CA VAL A 287 -1.32 3.33 -9.11
C VAL A 287 -2.60 4.09 -9.44
N CYS A 288 -3.31 3.64 -10.48
CA CYS A 288 -4.63 4.18 -10.81
C CYS A 288 -5.66 3.61 -9.82
N PRO A 289 -6.67 4.38 -9.37
CA PRO A 289 -7.63 3.91 -8.38
C PRO A 289 -8.29 2.59 -8.76
N ASP A 290 -8.71 2.45 -10.03
CA ASP A 290 -9.37 1.26 -10.54
C ASP A 290 -8.51 -0.01 -10.48
N ASP A 291 -7.17 0.15 -10.49
CA ASP A 291 -6.22 -0.96 -10.42
C ASP A 291 -5.89 -1.36 -8.97
N ALA A 292 -6.29 -0.52 -8.00
CA ALA A 292 -6.13 -0.79 -6.56
C ALA A 292 -7.34 -1.46 -5.91
N GLU A 293 -8.45 -1.58 -6.65
CA GLU A 293 -9.67 -2.22 -6.18
C GLU A 293 -9.60 -3.73 -6.36
N ILE A 294 -9.37 -4.45 -5.25
CA ILE A 294 -9.37 -5.92 -5.26
C ILE A 294 -10.81 -6.40 -5.54
N PRO A 295 -11.05 -7.28 -6.52
CA PRO A 295 -12.38 -7.80 -6.81
C PRO A 295 -13.06 -8.41 -5.57
N GLY A 296 -14.34 -8.10 -5.37
CA GLY A 296 -15.10 -8.54 -4.19
C GLY A 296 -14.79 -7.79 -2.90
N SER A 297 -13.91 -6.78 -2.92
CA SER A 297 -13.61 -5.98 -1.74
C SER A 297 -14.61 -4.86 -1.51
N ARG A 298 -14.61 -4.37 -0.27
CA ARG A 298 -15.16 -3.04 0.06
C ARG A 298 -14.11 -1.99 -0.27
N VAL A 299 -14.46 -0.98 -1.05
CA VAL A 299 -13.52 0.01 -1.57
C VAL A 299 -13.79 1.37 -0.92
N VAL A 300 -12.72 1.99 -0.43
CA VAL A 300 -12.69 3.39 -0.01
C VAL A 300 -11.93 4.18 -1.06
N ARG A 301 -12.59 5.19 -1.68
CA ARG A 301 -12.00 6.04 -2.72
C ARG A 301 -11.72 7.43 -2.17
N LEU A 302 -10.45 7.82 -2.08
CA LEU A 302 -10.05 9.14 -1.60
C LEU A 302 -9.34 9.94 -2.68
N ARG A 303 -9.56 11.25 -2.70
CA ARG A 303 -8.86 12.18 -3.59
C ARG A 303 -7.90 13.05 -2.79
N ASP A 304 -6.95 13.65 -3.50
CA ASP A 304 -5.90 14.52 -2.97
C ASP A 304 -4.96 13.78 -1.98
N ILE A 305 -4.74 12.48 -2.23
CA ILE A 305 -3.80 11.63 -1.47
C ILE A 305 -2.86 10.93 -2.46
N ASP A 306 -1.57 11.20 -2.33
CA ASP A 306 -0.53 10.54 -3.12
C ASP A 306 -0.17 9.15 -2.58
N HIS A 307 0.65 8.42 -3.34
CA HIS A 307 1.05 7.05 -3.02
C HIS A 307 1.86 6.92 -1.71
N ALA A 308 2.42 8.00 -1.18
CA ALA A 308 3.15 7.99 0.08
C ALA A 308 2.23 8.28 1.28
N GLY A 309 1.11 8.95 1.02
CA GLY A 309 0.24 9.52 2.04
C GLY A 309 -0.16 8.59 3.18
N PRO A 310 -0.79 7.43 2.94
CA PRO A 310 -1.18 6.53 4.03
C PRO A 310 0.01 5.81 4.69
N ALA A 311 1.18 5.78 4.06
CA ALA A 311 2.35 5.04 4.55
C ALA A 311 3.27 5.86 5.47
N PHE A 312 3.30 7.19 5.37
CA PHE A 312 4.29 8.03 6.08
C PHE A 312 3.67 9.07 7.02
N PRO A 313 4.38 9.49 8.08
CA PRO A 313 3.90 10.54 8.98
C PRO A 313 3.96 11.94 8.35
N ASN A 314 2.98 12.80 8.69
CA ASN A 314 3.11 14.24 8.52
C ASN A 314 4.22 14.78 9.45
N PRO A 315 5.07 15.75 9.04
CA PRO A 315 4.91 16.65 7.88
C PRO A 315 5.69 16.25 6.62
N LEU A 316 6.31 15.07 6.56
CA LEU A 316 7.19 14.69 5.45
C LEU A 316 6.45 14.52 4.12
N TYR A 317 5.16 14.19 4.15
CA TYR A 317 4.27 14.08 3.00
C TYR A 317 2.89 14.64 3.36
N PRO A 318 2.66 15.97 3.23
CA PRO A 318 1.40 16.58 3.62
C PRO A 318 0.25 16.07 2.76
N VAL A 319 -0.44 15.05 3.27
CA VAL A 319 -1.70 14.56 2.70
C VAL A 319 -2.76 15.62 2.96
N ALA A 320 -3.51 16.01 1.93
CA ALA A 320 -4.50 17.09 2.00
C ALA A 320 -5.63 16.81 3.01
N GLY A 321 -5.40 17.09 4.29
CA GLY A 321 -6.40 17.00 5.36
C GLY A 321 -6.65 15.58 5.90
N TYR A 322 -5.87 14.58 5.51
CA TYR A 322 -5.95 13.21 6.05
C TYR A 322 -4.78 12.90 6.97
N ASN A 323 -5.09 12.38 8.15
CA ASN A 323 -4.10 11.85 9.07
C ASN A 323 -3.97 10.33 8.81
N PRO A 324 -2.79 9.81 8.43
CA PRO A 324 -2.58 8.40 8.11
C PRO A 324 -3.00 7.45 9.26
N ARG A 325 -2.91 7.93 10.50
CA ARG A 325 -3.37 7.22 11.69
C ARG A 325 -4.89 7.05 11.70
N ASP A 326 -5.64 8.11 11.37
CA ASP A 326 -7.10 8.07 11.32
C ASP A 326 -7.59 7.25 10.12
N VAL A 327 -6.90 7.38 8.97
CA VAL A 327 -7.15 6.54 7.79
C VAL A 327 -6.98 5.06 8.15
N THR A 328 -5.89 4.70 8.82
CA THR A 328 -5.64 3.33 9.28
C THR A 328 -6.78 2.82 10.17
N GLU A 329 -7.14 3.56 11.23
CA GLU A 329 -8.14 3.09 12.18
C GLU A 329 -9.52 2.92 11.53
N ALA A 330 -9.91 3.83 10.63
CA ALA A 330 -11.16 3.72 9.88
C ALA A 330 -11.16 2.51 8.93
N LEU A 331 -10.09 2.28 8.16
CA LEU A 331 -9.98 1.12 7.27
C LEU A 331 -10.01 -0.20 8.03
N VAL A 332 -9.28 -0.31 9.14
CA VAL A 332 -9.28 -1.51 9.97
C VAL A 332 -10.65 -1.73 10.58
N THR A 333 -11.34 -0.67 11.02
CA THR A 333 -12.71 -0.77 11.53
C THR A 333 -13.67 -1.30 10.47
N LEU A 334 -13.56 -0.84 9.21
CA LEU A 334 -14.35 -1.37 8.09
C LEU A 334 -14.04 -2.83 7.79
N ALA A 335 -12.78 -3.23 7.89
CA ALA A 335 -12.31 -4.57 7.56
C ALA A 335 -12.70 -5.61 8.62
N VAL A 336 -12.53 -5.25 9.89
CA VAL A 336 -12.95 -6.08 11.01
C VAL A 336 -14.48 -6.13 11.05
N GLY A 337 -15.16 -5.00 10.87
CA GLY A 337 -16.61 -4.87 11.01
C GLY A 337 -17.04 -4.64 12.47
N PRO A 338 -18.31 -4.30 12.74
CA PRO A 338 -18.78 -3.98 14.08
C PRO A 338 -18.59 -5.14 15.07
N ASP A 339 -18.64 -4.86 16.37
CA ASP A 339 -18.86 -5.89 17.37
C ASP A 339 -20.22 -6.54 17.07
N LEU A 340 -20.25 -7.87 16.94
CA LEU A 340 -21.51 -8.58 16.87
C LEU A 340 -22.21 -8.29 18.19
N LEU A 341 -23.35 -7.59 18.13
CA LEU A 341 -24.28 -7.61 19.25
C LEU A 341 -24.55 -9.09 19.51
N LEU A 342 -24.15 -9.56 20.68
CA LEU A 342 -24.61 -10.85 21.18
C LEU A 342 -26.14 -10.73 21.22
N THR A 343 -26.80 -11.17 20.16
CA THR A 343 -28.22 -11.49 20.21
C THR A 343 -28.30 -12.66 21.18
N ALA A 344 -28.59 -12.31 22.43
CA ALA A 344 -28.83 -13.23 23.53
C ALA A 344 -30.02 -14.15 23.23
#